data_AF-A0A942ENT0-F1
#
_entry.id   AF-A0A942ENT0-F1
#
_cell.length_a   1.000
_cell.length_b   1.000
_cell.length_c   1.000
_cell.angle_alpha   90.00
_cell.angle_beta   90.00
_cell.angle_gamma   90.00
#
_symmetry.space_group_name_H-M   'P 1'
#
loop_
_entity.id
_entity.type
_entity.pdbx_description
1 polymer ?
#
loop_
_entity_poly.entity_id
_entity_poly.type
_entity_poly.pdbx_seq_one_letter_code
_entity_poly.pdbx_strand_id
1 'polypeptide(L)'
;MFYLKTKLANGKVLKANITDENVFTLCPNCARELPVDLVEVFSDGEGDLYSTSIICSACTKKRKHIENIKITVDGIALLSDTLCQAGYGKQVYDLLDEYEITSVYGLLPEQYESFAEALKALVTEGGRI
;
A
#
# COMPACT_ATOMS: atom_id res chain seq x y z
N MET A 1 -1.35 -24.31 25.22
CA MET A 1 0.09 -24.55 24.97
C MET A 1 0.24 -25.10 23.56
N PHE A 2 0.80 -24.30 22.65
CA PHE A 2 1.04 -24.69 21.25
C PHE A 2 2.53 -25.04 21.05
N TYR A 3 2.83 -25.86 20.05
CA TYR A 3 4.20 -26.20 19.69
C TYR A 3 4.33 -26.40 18.18
N LEU A 4 5.46 -25.99 17.61
CA LEU A 4 5.86 -26.32 16.26
C LEU A 4 6.32 -27.78 16.21
N LYS A 5 5.87 -28.53 15.22
CA LYS A 5 6.38 -29.88 14.91
C LYS A 5 6.65 -29.97 13.42
N THR A 6 7.92 -30.14 13.05
CA THR A 6 8.31 -30.26 11.63
C THR A 6 9.33 -31.36 11.42
N LYS A 7 9.36 -31.94 10.23
CA LYS A 7 10.32 -32.97 9.83
C LYS A 7 11.45 -32.31 9.04
N LEU A 8 12.67 -32.47 9.53
CA LEU A 8 13.88 -31.99 8.88
C LEU A 8 14.25 -32.88 7.70
N ALA A 9 15.06 -32.36 6.76
CA ALA A 9 15.50 -33.09 5.57
C ALA A 9 16.22 -34.43 5.90
N ASN A 10 16.89 -34.50 7.05
CA ASN A 10 17.56 -35.71 7.55
C ASN A 10 16.61 -36.71 8.25
N GLY A 11 15.30 -36.50 8.21
CA GLY A 11 14.29 -37.36 8.81
C GLY A 11 14.03 -37.14 10.30
N LYS A 12 14.81 -36.29 10.99
CA LYS A 12 14.57 -35.95 12.40
C LYS A 12 13.35 -35.05 12.55
N VAL A 13 12.70 -35.11 13.72
CA VAL A 13 11.55 -34.24 14.06
C VAL A 13 12.03 -33.12 14.99
N LEU A 14 11.87 -31.88 14.57
CA LEU A 14 12.02 -30.71 15.42
C LEU A 14 10.70 -30.45 16.16
N LYS A 15 10.79 -30.27 17.48
CA LYS A 15 9.68 -29.78 18.31
C LYS A 15 10.16 -28.54 19.06
N ALA A 16 9.41 -27.46 18.98
CA ALA A 16 9.68 -26.23 19.72
C ALA A 16 8.36 -25.71 20.30
N ASN A 17 8.33 -25.41 21.59
CA ASN A 17 7.15 -24.77 22.19
C ASN A 17 7.00 -23.37 21.59
N ILE A 18 5.76 -22.92 21.41
CA ILE A 18 5.46 -21.55 21.01
C ILE A 18 5.25 -20.73 22.29
N THR A 19 6.04 -19.68 22.46
CA THR A 19 6.02 -18.74 23.58
C THR A 19 5.96 -17.30 23.06
N ASP A 20 5.62 -16.36 23.93
CA ASP A 20 5.69 -14.92 23.66
C ASP A 20 7.10 -14.43 23.27
N GLU A 21 8.14 -15.17 23.64
CA GLU A 21 9.54 -14.86 23.32
C GLU A 21 10.01 -15.37 21.95
N ASN A 22 9.30 -16.32 21.32
CA ASN A 22 9.80 -17.01 20.12
C ASN A 22 8.88 -16.95 18.90
N VAL A 23 7.91 -16.03 18.92
CA VAL A 23 7.01 -15.76 17.80
C VAL A 23 7.39 -14.44 17.13
N PHE A 24 7.80 -14.55 15.88
CA PHE A 24 8.23 -13.42 15.07
C PHE A 24 7.60 -13.47 13.68
N THR A 25 7.48 -12.30 13.06
CA THR A 25 7.12 -12.16 11.65
C THR A 25 7.97 -11.10 10.98
N LEU A 26 7.91 -11.05 9.65
CA LEU A 26 8.57 -10.03 8.86
C LEU A 26 7.54 -9.01 8.37
N CYS A 27 7.82 -7.73 8.54
CA CYS A 27 7.01 -6.68 7.96
C CYS A 27 7.02 -6.79 6.43
N PRO A 28 5.87 -6.93 5.75
CA PRO A 28 5.83 -7.14 4.30
C PRO A 28 6.37 -5.94 3.49
N ASN A 29 6.40 -4.74 4.09
CA ASN A 29 6.83 -3.53 3.41
C ASN A 29 8.34 -3.27 3.50
N CYS A 30 9.03 -3.81 4.51
CA CYS A 30 10.45 -3.48 4.75
C CYS A 30 11.30 -4.65 5.23
N ALA A 31 10.73 -5.85 5.34
CA ALA A 31 11.38 -7.08 5.80
C ALA A 31 12.02 -7.00 7.20
N ARG A 32 11.64 -6.02 8.03
CA ARG A 32 12.09 -5.96 9.43
C ARG A 32 11.37 -7.05 10.25
N GLU A 33 12.14 -7.78 11.04
CA GLU A 33 11.62 -8.73 12.03
C GLU A 33 10.94 -8.03 13.19
N LEU A 34 9.78 -8.56 13.61
CA LEU A 34 8.96 -8.02 14.68
C LEU A 34 8.52 -9.16 15.60
N PRO A 35 8.57 -8.98 16.94
CA PRO A 35 7.88 -9.88 17.85
C PRO A 35 6.36 -9.75 17.67
N VAL A 36 5.65 -10.85 17.91
CA VAL A 36 4.20 -10.93 17.70
C VAL A 36 3.49 -11.44 18.95
N ASP A 37 2.51 -10.67 19.42
CA ASP A 37 1.52 -11.17 20.37
C ASP A 37 0.37 -11.85 19.60
N LEU A 38 0.33 -13.18 19.63
CA LEU A 38 -0.71 -13.95 18.94
C LEU A 38 -2.11 -13.74 19.55
N VAL A 39 -2.20 -13.38 20.84
CA VAL A 39 -3.49 -13.10 21.48
C VAL A 39 -4.05 -11.79 20.94
N GLU A 40 -3.20 -10.77 20.82
CA GLU A 40 -3.61 -9.48 20.23
C GLU A 40 -4.05 -9.68 18.77
N VAL A 41 -3.23 -10.35 17.96
CA VAL A 41 -3.44 -10.49 16.51
C VAL A 41 -4.74 -11.23 16.16
N PHE A 42 -5.13 -12.24 16.93
CA PHE A 42 -6.30 -13.06 16.65
C PHE A 42 -7.49 -12.79 17.58
N SER A 43 -7.47 -11.67 18.31
CA SER A 43 -8.50 -11.32 19.29
C SER A 43 -9.87 -11.01 18.67
N ASP A 44 -9.91 -10.54 17.42
CA ASP A 44 -11.12 -10.18 16.69
C ASP A 44 -11.79 -11.35 15.96
N GLY A 45 -11.08 -12.49 15.83
CA GLY A 45 -11.56 -13.68 15.12
C GLY A 45 -11.47 -13.63 13.59
N GLU A 46 -10.88 -12.57 13.01
CA GLU A 46 -10.81 -12.37 11.56
C GLU A 46 -9.44 -12.77 10.95
N GLY A 47 -8.44 -13.06 11.78
CA GLY A 47 -7.09 -13.45 11.35
C GLY A 47 -6.80 -14.95 11.33
N ASP A 48 -5.78 -15.36 10.56
CA ASP A 48 -5.22 -16.71 10.53
C ASP A 48 -3.67 -16.73 10.48
N LEU A 49 -3.06 -17.89 10.76
CA LEU A 49 -1.59 -18.04 10.83
C LEU A 49 -0.86 -17.99 9.48
N TYR A 50 -1.58 -17.94 8.36
CA TYR A 50 -1.04 -18.03 7.01
C TYR A 50 -1.16 -16.71 6.23
N SER A 51 -2.33 -16.08 6.28
CA SER A 51 -2.66 -14.89 5.49
C SER A 51 -2.53 -13.57 6.27
N THR A 52 -2.61 -13.61 7.61
CA THR A 52 -2.49 -12.40 8.44
C THR A 52 -1.06 -11.88 8.42
N SER A 53 -0.92 -10.60 8.10
CA SER A 53 0.36 -9.90 7.98
C SER A 53 0.42 -8.70 8.91
N ILE A 54 1.54 -8.52 9.60
CA ILE A 54 1.74 -7.42 10.56
C ILE A 54 2.69 -6.38 9.99
N ILE A 55 2.24 -5.13 9.97
CA ILE A 55 3.03 -4.00 9.49
C ILE A 55 3.71 -3.31 10.67
N CYS A 56 5.02 -3.10 10.57
CA CYS A 56 5.76 -2.43 11.63
C CYS A 56 5.29 -0.99 11.85
N SER A 57 5.42 -0.51 13.08
CA SER A 57 5.02 0.86 13.47
C SER A 57 5.63 1.95 12.60
N ALA A 58 6.86 1.77 12.11
CA ALA A 58 7.51 2.71 11.19
C ALA A 58 6.82 2.77 9.82
N CYS A 59 6.43 1.61 9.26
CA CYS A 59 5.69 1.55 8.01
C CYS A 59 4.24 2.07 8.17
N THR A 60 3.60 1.79 9.30
CA THR A 60 2.27 2.35 9.62
C THR A 60 2.32 3.87 9.71
N LYS A 61 3.34 4.46 10.37
CA LYS A 61 3.53 5.92 10.40
C LYS A 61 3.76 6.50 9.01
N LYS A 62 4.55 5.86 8.16
CA LYS A 62 4.74 6.29 6.77
C LYS A 62 3.41 6.36 6.00
N ARG A 63 2.53 5.36 6.16
CA ARG A 63 1.19 5.38 5.55
C ARG A 63 0.34 6.54 6.06
N LYS A 64 0.27 6.73 7.39
CA LYS A 64 -0.47 7.84 8.01
C LYS A 64 0.03 9.23 7.59
N HIS A 65 1.33 9.37 7.31
CA HIS A 65 1.86 10.62 6.77
C HIS A 65 1.37 10.89 5.36
N ILE A 66 1.22 9.86 4.52
CA ILE A 66 0.69 10.00 3.16
C ILE A 66 -0.81 10.32 3.19
N GLU A 67 -1.57 9.68 4.08
CA GLU A 67 -3.03 9.91 4.25
C GLU A 67 -3.38 11.35 4.68
N ASN A 68 -2.46 12.08 5.31
CA ASN A 68 -2.67 13.47 5.75
C ASN A 68 -2.10 14.52 4.78
N ILE A 69 -1.55 14.12 3.63
CA ILE A 69 -1.12 15.07 2.60
C ILE A 69 -2.37 15.56 1.87
N LYS A 70 -2.69 16.85 2.04
CA LYS A 70 -3.73 17.50 1.24
C LYS A 70 -3.28 17.54 -0.21
N ILE A 71 -4.14 17.09 -1.11
CA ILE A 71 -3.94 17.27 -2.55
C ILE A 71 -3.98 18.77 -2.84
N THR A 72 -3.00 19.24 -3.60
CA THR A 72 -2.89 20.65 -4.02
C THR A 72 -2.89 20.71 -5.52
N VAL A 73 -3.34 21.84 -6.07
CA VAL A 73 -3.32 22.07 -7.52
C VAL A 73 -1.91 22.01 -8.10
N ASP A 74 -0.89 22.46 -7.36
CA ASP A 74 0.52 22.37 -7.77
C ASP A 74 0.99 20.90 -7.83
N GLY A 75 0.54 20.07 -6.89
CA GLY A 75 0.82 18.63 -6.90
C GLY A 75 0.15 17.93 -8.09
N ILE A 76 -1.06 18.34 -8.44
CA ILE A 76 -1.78 17.84 -9.63
C ILE A 76 -1.06 18.29 -10.91
N ALA A 77 -0.61 19.54 -10.98
CA ALA A 77 0.16 20.07 -12.12
C ALA A 77 1.45 19.28 -12.34
N LEU A 78 2.20 19.03 -11.26
CA LEU A 78 3.42 18.22 -11.34
C LEU A 78 3.13 16.79 -11.82
N LEU A 79 2.06 16.16 -11.34
CA LEU A 79 1.66 14.82 -11.76
C LEU A 79 1.26 14.80 -13.25
N SER A 80 0.43 15.75 -13.67
CA SER A 80 0.00 15.94 -15.06
C SER A 80 1.20 16.10 -16.00
N ASP A 81 2.14 16.98 -15.66
CA ASP A 81 3.36 17.20 -16.46
C ASP A 81 4.23 15.95 -16.52
N THR A 82 4.36 15.23 -15.40
CA THR A 82 5.11 13.97 -15.35
C THR A 82 4.49 12.91 -16.27
N LEU A 83 3.16 12.81 -16.29
CA LEU A 83 2.43 11.89 -17.18
C LEU A 83 2.58 12.28 -18.65
N CYS A 84 2.50 13.57 -18.97
CA CYS A 84 2.80 14.08 -20.31
C CYS A 84 4.21 13.69 -20.76
N GLN A 85 5.22 13.88 -19.90
CA GLN A 85 6.61 13.50 -20.18
C GLN A 85 6.78 11.98 -20.33
N ALA A 86 5.98 11.19 -19.63
CA ALA A 86 5.94 9.72 -19.75
C ALA A 86 5.19 9.22 -20.98
N GLY A 87 4.65 10.11 -21.83
CA GLY A 87 3.97 9.77 -23.08
C GLY A 87 2.45 9.67 -22.99
N TYR A 88 1.85 9.96 -21.83
CA TYR A 88 0.39 9.94 -21.63
C TYR A 88 -0.28 11.29 -21.94
N GLY A 89 0.41 12.19 -22.66
CA GLY A 89 -0.06 13.55 -22.85
C GLY A 89 -1.45 13.64 -23.48
N LYS A 90 -1.74 12.78 -24.47
CA LYS A 90 -3.08 12.76 -25.10
C LYS A 90 -4.16 12.44 -24.07
N GLN A 91 -3.97 11.39 -23.27
CA GLN A 91 -4.93 10.97 -22.26
C GLN A 91 -5.13 12.03 -21.17
N VAL A 92 -4.07 12.75 -20.82
CA VAL A 92 -4.16 13.88 -19.88
C VAL A 92 -4.99 15.01 -20.49
N TYR A 93 -4.79 15.35 -21.77
CA TYR A 93 -5.62 16.38 -22.44
C TYR A 93 -7.09 15.93 -22.59
N ASP A 94 -7.33 14.69 -22.98
CA ASP A 94 -8.69 14.12 -23.06
C ASP A 94 -9.39 14.22 -21.68
N LEU A 95 -8.66 13.95 -20.58
CA LEU A 95 -9.19 14.09 -19.22
C LEU A 95 -9.45 15.56 -18.81
N LEU A 96 -8.63 16.51 -19.26
CA LEU A 96 -8.91 17.94 -19.05
C LEU A 96 -10.21 18.37 -19.75
N ASP A 97 -10.44 17.88 -20.96
CA ASP A 97 -11.67 18.12 -21.72
C ASP A 97 -12.90 17.50 -21.01
N GLU A 98 -12.77 16.30 -20.42
CA GLU A 98 -13.84 15.68 -19.62
C GLU A 98 -14.26 16.50 -18.40
N TYR A 99 -13.31 17.24 -17.82
CA TYR A 99 -13.55 18.15 -16.70
C TYR A 99 -13.92 19.58 -17.16
N GLU A 100 -14.05 19.80 -18.47
CA GLU A 100 -14.35 21.10 -19.09
C GLU A 100 -13.34 22.21 -18.70
N ILE A 101 -12.07 21.85 -18.53
CA ILE A 101 -10.99 22.75 -18.14
C ILE A 101 -9.84 22.74 -19.16
N THR A 102 -9.13 23.86 -19.29
CA THR A 102 -7.98 23.98 -20.20
C THR A 102 -6.64 23.72 -19.52
N SER A 103 -6.65 23.71 -18.18
CA SER A 103 -5.48 23.51 -17.33
C SER A 103 -5.96 23.06 -15.96
N VAL A 104 -5.12 22.31 -15.26
CA VAL A 104 -5.39 21.85 -13.88
C VAL A 104 -5.64 23.00 -12.89
N TYR A 105 -5.16 24.23 -13.19
CA TYR A 105 -5.47 25.41 -12.39
C TYR A 105 -6.93 25.88 -12.47
N GLY A 106 -7.71 25.32 -13.42
CA GLY A 106 -9.16 25.52 -13.50
C GLY A 106 -9.96 24.64 -12.54
N LEU A 107 -9.33 23.68 -11.85
CA LEU A 107 -10.01 22.79 -10.91
C LEU A 107 -10.44 23.54 -9.65
N LEU A 108 -11.65 23.23 -9.18
CA LEU A 108 -12.11 23.58 -7.84
C LEU A 108 -11.52 22.60 -6.79
N PRO A 109 -11.29 23.03 -5.54
CA PRO A 109 -10.73 22.17 -4.50
C PRO A 109 -11.48 20.85 -4.29
N GLU A 110 -12.79 20.82 -4.48
CA GLU A 110 -13.63 19.63 -4.36
C GLU A 110 -13.36 18.61 -5.48
N GLN A 111 -12.78 19.04 -6.59
CA GLN A 111 -12.44 18.21 -7.75
C GLN A 111 -11.02 17.64 -7.69
N TYR A 112 -10.19 18.08 -6.73
CA TYR A 112 -8.77 17.68 -6.67
C TYR A 112 -8.59 16.18 -6.48
N GLU A 113 -9.40 15.57 -5.61
CA GLU A 113 -9.31 14.14 -5.32
C GLU A 113 -9.76 13.29 -6.51
N SER A 114 -10.92 13.59 -7.08
CA SER A 114 -11.44 12.84 -8.23
C SER A 114 -10.53 12.96 -9.46
N PHE A 115 -9.97 14.15 -9.70
CA PHE A 115 -9.05 14.37 -10.82
C PHE A 115 -7.71 13.65 -10.60
N ALA A 116 -7.16 13.68 -9.38
CA ALA A 116 -5.93 12.97 -9.05
C ALA A 116 -6.09 11.44 -9.19
N GLU A 117 -7.23 10.88 -8.80
CA GLU A 117 -7.53 9.45 -9.01
C GLU A 117 -7.67 9.11 -10.50
N ALA A 118 -8.33 9.98 -11.28
CA ALA A 118 -8.43 9.79 -12.73
C ALA A 118 -7.05 9.80 -13.41
N LEU A 119 -6.15 10.73 -13.03
CA LEU A 119 -4.76 10.74 -13.52
C LEU A 119 -4.01 9.45 -13.19
N LYS A 120 -4.21 8.87 -12.00
CA LYS A 120 -3.60 7.58 -11.62
C LYS A 120 -4.13 6.44 -12.49
N ALA A 121 -5.43 6.43 -12.76
CA ALA A 121 -6.09 5.39 -13.55
C ALA A 121 -5.53 5.29 -14.98
N LEU A 122 -5.08 6.41 -15.57
CA LEU A 122 -4.47 6.44 -16.91
C LEU A 122 -3.29 5.47 -17.05
N VAL A 123 -2.52 5.28 -15.97
CA VAL A 123 -1.32 4.43 -15.97
C VAL A 123 -1.64 2.98 -15.62
N THR A 124 -2.69 2.73 -14.84
CA THR A 124 -3.07 1.37 -14.43
C THR A 124 -3.89 0.64 -15.48
N GLU A 125 -4.62 1.37 -16.33
CA GLU A 125 -5.49 0.79 -17.37
C GLU A 125 -4.91 0.90 -18.80
N GLY A 126 -3.87 1.72 -18.99
CA GLY A 126 -3.28 2.06 -20.30
C GLY A 126 -2.10 1.21 -20.78
N GLY A 127 -1.81 0.06 -20.16
CA GLY A 127 -0.72 -0.85 -20.53
C GLY A 127 -0.99 -1.71 -21.78
N ARG A 128 -1.45 -1.12 -22.88
CA ARG A 128 -1.51 -1.77 -24.20
C ARG A 128 -1.03 -0.79 -25.27
N ILE A 129 0.28 -0.78 -25.48
CA ILE A 129 0.90 -0.37 -26.74
C ILE A 129 1.28 -1.65 -27.47
#